data_AF-A0A1M6TXQ0-F1
#
_entry.id   AF-A0A1M6TXQ0-F1
#
_cell.length_a   1.000
_cell.length_b   1.000
_cell.length_c   1.000
_cell.angle_alpha   90.00
_cell.angle_beta   90.00
_cell.angle_gamma   90.00
#
_symmetry.space_group_name_H-M   'P 1'
#
loop_
_entity.id
_entity.type
_entity.pdbx_description
1 polymer ?
#
loop_
_entity_poly.entity_id
_entity_poly.type
_entity_poly.pdbx_seq_one_letter_code
_entity_poly.pdbx_strand_id
1 'polypeptide(L)'
;MRMFVVFGFLLIFVNHYGQQQIQGRISTDGISLSDVNVSNLSSGVNTFTNKNGQYVIIAKPKDELKFTHIGMDTILILIEDVTSILNLKMQPKVEELDEIVLIEKIGKQKRLAIDYFTDPTIVNTSFGYISPATIAYHLKVIDGSEFMPGSDLLSAIASRRSGIRVGTYLDRNGVSTRTLFLRGMGSVGQKSSALFEVDGNIFIDPPVWIDISIVQRVAIIPGLQAVWRYGPIANGGVVIINTKNGVHGLREENSLKRYDQARLRNNYVNEKILSNIEKEENLPTYMRSLNSSANLKDAFNVYEEYSVLFSSSPHFYIDSYNLFYEKFGINAADNIIESSFRRFKNNPVWLKALAYYYESQNRFEKAHELYEKIFVLRPDYAQSYLDISRSYRNLNNPESSISFLARHKFLIEEGYFKGESDDFETLIKKETDNLILSNNFLNDKGIESEVLNTRLVFEWSDSEAEFNLQFVNPNNQYFNWNHTLENMPDRVRQEKKLGFSITDFEVDETLLGKWQVNATYFGNKQLTPTYLKTTIYRNYNTVNQTKEIKVFRLDVNGANQYLFGFNVTNEPYKSQ
;
A
#
# COMPACT_ATOMS: atom_id res chain seq x y z
N MET A 1 -0.53 -20.60 -57.74
CA MET A 1 -0.49 -20.52 -56.27
C MET A 1 -1.41 -19.37 -55.85
N ARG A 2 -2.63 -19.66 -55.41
CA ARG A 2 -3.65 -18.65 -55.10
C ARG A 2 -3.44 -18.16 -53.66
N MET A 3 -3.11 -16.88 -53.53
CA MET A 3 -2.93 -16.18 -52.27
C MET A 3 -4.31 -15.76 -51.76
N PHE A 4 -4.78 -16.43 -50.69
CA PHE A 4 -6.00 -16.04 -49.98
C PHE A 4 -5.65 -14.90 -49.02
N VAL A 5 -6.13 -13.70 -49.34
CA VAL A 5 -6.12 -12.55 -48.44
C VAL A 5 -7.33 -12.70 -47.51
N VAL A 6 -7.07 -12.97 -46.23
CA VAL A 6 -8.09 -12.98 -45.18
C VAL A 6 -8.35 -11.53 -44.77
N PHE A 7 -9.47 -10.97 -45.22
CA PHE A 7 -9.98 -9.68 -44.79
C PHE A 7 -10.71 -9.88 -43.45
N GLY A 8 -10.08 -9.47 -42.34
CA GLY A 8 -10.72 -9.44 -41.02
C GLY A 8 -11.78 -8.35 -40.98
N PHE A 9 -13.05 -8.75 -40.93
CA PHE A 9 -14.19 -7.83 -40.79
C PHE A 9 -14.14 -7.16 -39.41
N LEU A 10 -13.89 -5.85 -39.38
CA LEU A 10 -13.92 -5.01 -38.20
C LEU A 10 -15.40 -4.69 -37.87
N LEU A 11 -16.05 -5.53 -37.07
CA LEU A 11 -17.39 -5.25 -36.54
C LEU A 11 -17.27 -4.31 -35.33
N ILE A 12 -17.52 -3.02 -35.56
CA ILE A 12 -17.66 -2.01 -34.50
C ILE A 12 -19.08 -2.14 -33.94
N PHE A 13 -19.21 -2.67 -32.72
CA PHE A 13 -20.47 -2.62 -31.98
C PHE A 13 -20.59 -1.27 -31.27
N VAL A 14 -21.41 -0.37 -31.82
CA VAL A 14 -21.80 0.87 -31.12
C VAL A 14 -23.03 0.56 -30.28
N ASN A 15 -22.83 0.31 -28.99
CA ASN A 15 -23.95 0.19 -28.05
C ASN A 15 -24.55 1.57 -27.78
N HIS A 16 -25.78 1.80 -28.23
CA HIS A 16 -26.58 2.96 -27.80
C HIS A 16 -27.16 2.68 -26.42
N TYR A 17 -26.55 3.25 -25.38
CA TYR A 17 -27.12 3.23 -24.04
C TYR A 17 -28.30 4.21 -23.94
N GLY A 18 -29.48 3.69 -23.58
CA GLY A 18 -30.66 4.49 -23.29
C GLY A 18 -30.46 5.37 -22.04
N GLN A 19 -31.24 6.44 -21.92
CA GLN A 19 -31.30 7.21 -20.67
C GLN A 19 -31.80 6.33 -19.54
N GLN A 20 -31.12 6.33 -18.39
CA GLN A 20 -31.54 5.60 -17.20
C GLN A 20 -31.85 6.55 -16.04
N GLN A 21 -32.84 6.16 -15.24
CA GLN A 21 -33.21 6.87 -14.02
C GLN A 21 -32.29 6.37 -12.89
N ILE A 22 -31.48 7.25 -12.36
CA ILE A 22 -30.63 7.00 -11.20
C ILE A 22 -31.34 7.56 -9.97
N GLN A 23 -31.40 6.74 -8.93
CA GLN A 23 -31.95 7.13 -7.65
C GLN A 23 -30.94 6.89 -6.53
N GLY A 24 -31.05 7.62 -5.44
CA GLY A 24 -30.16 7.40 -4.31
C GLY A 24 -30.53 8.25 -3.11
N ARG A 25 -29.77 8.05 -2.03
CA ARG A 25 -29.84 8.82 -0.80
C ARG A 25 -28.47 9.40 -0.48
N ILE A 26 -28.45 10.67 -0.08
CA ILE A 26 -27.25 11.36 0.37
C ILE A 26 -27.33 11.55 1.88
N SER A 27 -26.21 11.28 2.55
CA SER A 27 -26.10 11.36 4.00
C SER A 27 -24.75 11.92 4.44
N THR A 28 -24.64 12.30 5.70
CA THR A 28 -23.39 12.64 6.38
C THR A 28 -23.48 12.07 7.79
N ASP A 29 -22.48 11.29 8.22
CA ASP A 29 -22.47 10.59 9.51
C ASP A 29 -23.76 9.83 9.87
N GLY A 30 -24.38 9.20 8.85
CA GLY A 30 -25.63 8.45 8.99
C GLY A 30 -26.91 9.31 9.02
N ILE A 31 -26.79 10.63 9.04
CA ILE A 31 -27.89 11.60 8.98
C ILE A 31 -28.19 11.94 7.52
N SER A 32 -29.47 12.00 7.15
CA SER A 32 -29.88 12.38 5.79
C SER A 32 -29.60 13.85 5.50
N LEU A 33 -29.09 14.13 4.30
CA LEU A 33 -28.76 15.49 3.90
C LEU A 33 -29.76 15.99 2.84
N SER A 34 -30.59 16.97 3.21
CA SER A 34 -31.52 17.65 2.28
C SER A 34 -30.81 18.74 1.49
N ASP A 35 -31.47 19.21 0.42
CA ASP A 35 -31.05 20.37 -0.37
C ASP A 35 -29.65 20.25 -1.01
N VAL A 36 -29.17 19.00 -1.19
CA VAL A 36 -27.97 18.72 -1.96
C VAL A 36 -28.31 18.87 -3.43
N ASN A 37 -27.61 19.75 -4.13
CA ASN A 37 -27.74 19.92 -5.57
C ASN A 37 -27.03 18.77 -6.29
N VAL A 38 -27.78 18.02 -7.07
CA VAL A 38 -27.31 16.92 -7.92
C VAL A 38 -27.47 17.35 -9.38
N SER A 39 -26.35 17.52 -10.08
CA SER A 39 -26.35 17.99 -11.47
C SER A 39 -25.61 17.01 -12.39
N ASN A 40 -26.23 16.66 -13.51
CA ASN A 40 -25.57 15.96 -14.61
C ASN A 40 -24.81 16.99 -15.46
N LEU A 41 -23.48 16.89 -15.49
CA LEU A 41 -22.62 17.86 -16.17
C LEU A 41 -22.71 17.76 -17.69
N SER A 42 -23.08 16.59 -18.24
CA SER A 42 -23.23 16.40 -19.69
C SER A 42 -24.53 16.99 -20.22
N SER A 43 -25.65 16.75 -19.52
CA SER A 43 -26.98 17.14 -19.98
C SER A 43 -27.48 18.46 -19.41
N GLY A 44 -26.86 18.96 -18.33
CA GLY A 44 -27.29 20.14 -17.59
C GLY A 44 -28.52 19.91 -16.69
N VAL A 45 -29.09 18.70 -16.69
CA VAL A 45 -30.20 18.33 -15.81
C VAL A 45 -29.75 18.43 -14.36
N ASN A 46 -30.58 19.04 -13.51
CA ASN A 46 -30.33 19.12 -12.08
C ASN A 46 -31.56 18.72 -11.27
N THR A 47 -31.33 18.33 -10.02
CA THR A 47 -32.34 18.01 -9.02
C THR A 47 -31.77 18.29 -7.63
N PHE A 48 -32.63 18.26 -6.60
CA PHE A 48 -32.21 18.43 -5.21
C PHE A 48 -32.68 17.25 -4.36
N THR A 49 -31.91 16.91 -3.32
CA THR A 49 -32.36 15.92 -2.35
C THR A 49 -33.54 16.44 -1.52
N ASN A 50 -34.49 15.56 -1.24
CA ASN A 50 -35.61 15.85 -0.34
C ASN A 50 -35.19 15.81 1.14
N LYS A 51 -36.14 16.02 2.07
CA LYS A 51 -35.91 15.97 3.53
C LYS A 51 -35.33 14.64 4.05
N ASN A 52 -35.52 13.54 3.31
CA ASN A 52 -34.98 12.22 3.64
C ASN A 52 -33.63 11.95 2.94
N GLY A 53 -33.06 12.96 2.27
CA GLY A 53 -31.83 12.88 1.51
C GLY A 53 -31.97 12.17 0.17
N GLN A 54 -33.19 11.87 -0.30
CA GLN A 54 -33.42 11.09 -1.52
C GLN A 54 -33.45 11.98 -2.76
N TYR A 55 -32.91 11.49 -3.88
CA TYR A 55 -32.94 12.17 -5.18
C TYR A 55 -33.23 11.18 -6.31
N VAL A 56 -33.66 11.74 -7.46
CA VAL A 56 -33.82 11.03 -8.72
C VAL A 56 -33.32 11.93 -9.85
N ILE A 57 -32.43 11.41 -10.70
CA ILE A 57 -31.88 12.13 -11.84
C ILE A 57 -31.74 11.21 -13.06
N ILE A 58 -31.88 11.78 -14.25
CA ILE A 58 -31.66 11.06 -15.51
C ILE A 58 -30.21 11.24 -15.94
N ALA A 59 -29.53 10.13 -16.21
CA ALA A 59 -28.18 10.14 -16.76
C ALA A 59 -27.95 8.97 -17.71
N LYS A 60 -26.90 9.07 -18.51
CA LYS A 60 -26.41 7.99 -19.38
C LYS A 60 -25.08 7.46 -18.82
N PRO A 61 -24.70 6.21 -19.15
CA PRO A 61 -23.35 5.74 -18.92
C PRO A 61 -22.33 6.74 -19.50
N LYS A 62 -21.24 6.97 -18.76
CA LYS A 62 -20.20 7.98 -18.99
C LYS A 62 -20.59 9.44 -18.75
N ASP A 63 -21.83 9.73 -18.34
CA ASP A 63 -22.14 11.04 -17.77
C ASP A 63 -21.46 11.20 -16.40
N GLU A 64 -21.15 12.44 -16.04
CA GLU A 64 -20.62 12.78 -14.72
C GLU A 64 -21.68 13.51 -13.90
N LEU A 65 -21.99 12.97 -12.73
CA LEU A 65 -22.87 13.61 -11.75
C LEU A 65 -22.03 14.37 -10.73
N LYS A 66 -22.40 15.62 -10.52
CA LYS A 66 -21.81 16.51 -9.51
C LYS A 66 -22.78 16.72 -8.37
N PHE A 67 -22.29 16.50 -7.15
CA PHE A 67 -23.02 16.64 -5.90
C PHE A 67 -22.42 17.81 -5.11
N THR A 68 -23.23 18.81 -4.80
CA THR A 68 -22.79 20.01 -4.10
C THR A 68 -23.75 20.39 -2.98
N HIS A 69 -23.19 20.73 -1.82
CA HIS A 69 -23.94 21.23 -0.68
C HIS A 69 -23.07 22.24 0.08
N ILE A 70 -23.69 23.22 0.72
CA ILE A 70 -22.99 24.24 1.49
C ILE A 70 -22.24 23.57 2.65
N GLY A 71 -20.96 23.89 2.81
CA GLY A 71 -20.13 23.35 3.90
C GLY A 71 -19.71 21.89 3.73
N MET A 72 -19.94 21.27 2.56
CA MET A 72 -19.54 19.90 2.26
C MET A 72 -18.59 19.85 1.07
N ASP A 73 -17.77 18.80 1.00
CA ASP A 73 -16.93 18.57 -0.17
C ASP A 73 -17.75 18.22 -1.41
N THR A 74 -17.27 18.69 -2.56
CA THR A 74 -17.91 18.40 -3.84
C THR A 74 -17.55 17.01 -4.28
N ILE A 75 -18.56 16.17 -4.53
CA ILE A 75 -18.36 14.81 -5.04
C ILE A 75 -18.69 14.77 -6.53
N LEU A 76 -17.85 14.10 -7.31
CA LEU A 76 -18.01 13.86 -8.74
C LEU A 76 -18.02 12.35 -9.01
N ILE A 77 -19.10 11.83 -9.57
CA ILE A 77 -19.25 10.40 -9.88
C ILE A 77 -19.47 10.20 -11.38
N LEU A 78 -18.62 9.38 -12.00
CA LEU A 78 -18.85 8.87 -13.35
C LEU A 78 -19.88 7.72 -13.31
N ILE A 79 -20.90 7.80 -14.16
CA ILE A 79 -21.99 6.81 -14.25
C ILE A 79 -21.59 5.62 -15.12
N GLU A 80 -21.87 4.41 -14.64
CA GLU A 80 -21.64 3.16 -15.38
C GLU A 80 -22.94 2.61 -16.00
N ASP A 81 -22.78 1.59 -16.84
CA ASP A 81 -23.85 0.85 -17.53
C ASP A 81 -24.88 0.21 -16.58
N VAL A 82 -24.46 -0.19 -15.37
CA VAL A 82 -25.32 -0.84 -14.37
C VAL A 82 -25.81 0.09 -13.26
N THR A 83 -25.39 1.37 -13.25
CA THR A 83 -25.70 2.31 -12.17
C THR A 83 -27.18 2.70 -12.17
N SER A 84 -27.93 2.17 -11.20
CA SER A 84 -29.34 2.53 -10.96
C SER A 84 -29.58 3.09 -9.56
N ILE A 85 -28.81 2.60 -8.58
CA ILE A 85 -28.82 3.08 -7.19
C ILE A 85 -27.45 3.69 -6.88
N LEU A 86 -27.43 4.93 -6.41
CA LEU A 86 -26.20 5.65 -6.07
C LEU A 86 -26.37 6.40 -4.74
N ASN A 87 -26.13 5.71 -3.63
CA ASN A 87 -26.13 6.31 -2.30
C ASN A 87 -24.75 6.89 -1.99
N LEU A 88 -24.71 8.11 -1.44
CA LEU A 88 -23.45 8.80 -1.15
C LEU A 88 -23.38 9.27 0.30
N LYS A 89 -22.15 9.28 0.82
CA LYS A 89 -21.81 9.95 2.08
C LYS A 89 -20.99 11.19 1.73
N MET A 90 -21.48 12.36 2.10
CA MET A 90 -20.75 13.62 1.96
C MET A 90 -20.03 13.93 3.27
N GLN A 91 -18.81 14.43 3.15
CA GLN A 91 -18.02 14.89 4.27
C GLN A 91 -18.08 16.42 4.38
N PRO A 92 -18.08 16.98 5.60
CA PRO A 92 -17.90 18.40 5.80
C PRO A 92 -16.60 18.87 5.16
N LYS A 93 -16.65 20.00 4.46
CA LYS A 93 -15.46 20.64 3.92
C LYS A 93 -14.68 21.23 5.10
N VAL A 94 -13.67 20.51 5.57
CA VAL A 94 -12.69 21.00 6.53
C VAL A 94 -11.51 21.53 5.72
N GLU A 95 -11.13 22.79 5.91
CA GLU A 95 -9.82 23.23 5.41
C GLU A 95 -8.77 22.52 6.26
N GLU A 96 -8.20 21.45 5.73
CA GLU A 96 -6.99 20.84 6.30
C GLU A 96 -5.88 21.89 6.28
N LEU A 97 -5.58 22.44 7.46
CA LEU A 97 -4.27 23.02 7.71
C LEU A 97 -3.26 21.89 7.59
N ASP A 98 -2.16 22.11 6.84
CA ASP A 98 -1.07 21.16 6.61
C ASP A 98 -0.91 20.21 7.80
N GLU A 99 -1.03 18.91 7.51
CA GLU A 99 -0.98 17.83 8.48
C GLU A 99 0.14 18.10 9.50
N ILE A 100 -0.25 18.41 10.73
CA ILE A 100 0.70 18.46 11.84
C ILE A 100 1.07 17.02 12.06
N VAL A 101 2.23 16.61 11.51
CA VAL A 101 2.90 15.38 11.91
C VAL A 101 2.81 15.34 13.42
N LEU A 102 2.07 14.37 13.95
CA LEU A 102 2.04 14.05 15.37
C LEU A 102 3.44 13.53 15.69
N ILE A 103 4.39 14.45 15.79
CA ILE A 103 5.69 14.20 16.36
C ILE A 103 5.35 13.96 17.82
N GLU A 104 5.23 12.69 18.20
CA GLU A 104 5.40 12.28 19.59
C GLU A 104 6.47 13.19 20.18
N LYS A 105 6.23 13.79 21.33
CA LYS A 105 7.11 14.78 21.94
C LYS A 105 8.45 14.12 22.32
N ILE A 106 9.30 13.87 21.33
CA ILE A 106 10.57 13.19 21.44
C ILE A 106 11.47 14.17 22.20
N GLY A 107 11.94 13.75 23.38
CA GLY A 107 12.85 14.55 24.18
C GLY A 107 14.06 14.98 23.35
N LYS A 108 14.52 16.22 23.56
CA LYS A 108 15.64 16.84 22.82
C LYS A 108 16.87 15.94 22.68
N GLN A 109 17.23 15.20 23.73
CA GLN A 109 18.35 14.25 23.72
C GLN A 109 18.12 13.06 22.78
N LYS A 110 16.91 12.49 22.81
CA LYS A 110 16.54 11.38 21.92
C LYS A 110 16.53 11.84 20.46
N ARG A 111 16.07 13.07 20.17
CA ARG A 111 16.14 13.66 18.82
C ARG A 111 17.59 13.79 18.34
N LEU A 112 18.47 14.41 19.13
CA LEU A 112 19.89 14.52 18.76
C LEU A 112 20.58 13.16 18.59
N ALA A 113 20.18 12.15 19.37
CA ALA A 113 20.67 10.79 19.18
C ALA A 113 20.23 10.18 17.84
N ILE A 114 18.98 10.39 17.43
CA ILE A 114 18.46 9.96 16.12
C ILE A 114 19.25 10.62 14.99
N ASP A 115 19.50 11.92 15.12
CA ASP A 115 20.10 12.74 14.06
C ASP A 115 21.63 12.64 14.01
N TYR A 116 22.28 11.99 14.98
CA TYR A 116 23.74 11.98 15.15
C TYR A 116 24.53 11.60 13.88
N PHE A 117 24.04 10.60 13.15
CA PHE A 117 24.72 10.11 11.93
C PHE A 117 24.38 10.91 10.68
N THR A 118 23.28 11.65 10.67
CA THR A 118 22.83 12.47 9.53
C THR A 118 23.28 13.93 9.66
N ASP A 119 23.44 14.42 10.90
CA ASP A 119 23.96 15.75 11.21
C ASP A 119 25.40 15.64 11.75
N PRO A 120 26.42 16.03 10.97
CA PRO A 120 27.82 15.96 11.38
C PRO A 120 28.17 16.93 12.52
N THR A 121 27.29 17.89 12.84
CA THR A 121 27.51 18.89 13.90
C THR A 121 27.10 18.41 15.30
N ILE A 122 26.43 17.26 15.40
CA ILE A 122 26.06 16.67 16.69
C ILE A 122 27.25 15.94 17.29
N VAL A 123 27.45 16.07 18.59
CA VAL A 123 28.58 15.48 19.32
C VAL A 123 28.01 14.69 20.48
N ASN A 124 28.41 13.43 20.63
CA ASN A 124 28.07 12.65 21.83
C ASN A 124 29.07 12.98 22.93
N THR A 125 28.58 13.38 24.10
CA THR A 125 29.42 13.67 25.26
C THR A 125 29.04 12.78 26.44
N SER A 126 29.89 12.73 27.47
CA SER A 126 29.60 12.14 28.78
C SER A 126 28.30 12.65 29.43
N PHE A 127 27.83 13.84 29.03
CA PHE A 127 26.61 14.49 29.52
C PHE A 127 25.43 14.44 28.53
N GLY A 128 25.54 13.64 27.47
CA GLY A 128 24.56 13.54 26.39
C GLY A 128 24.97 14.29 25.12
N TYR A 129 24.07 14.33 24.15
CA TYR A 129 24.30 14.93 22.84
C TYR A 129 24.20 16.45 22.88
N ILE A 130 25.11 17.12 22.18
CA ILE A 130 25.12 18.58 21.96
C ILE A 130 25.35 18.89 20.49
N SER A 131 24.89 20.06 20.04
CA SER A 131 25.13 20.59 18.70
C SER A 131 25.14 22.12 18.75
N PRO A 132 25.74 22.83 17.78
CA PRO A 132 25.75 24.30 17.77
C PRO A 132 24.35 24.92 17.91
N ALA A 133 23.31 24.27 17.37
CA ALA A 133 21.92 24.72 17.47
C ALA A 133 21.32 24.58 18.87
N THR A 134 21.91 23.77 19.75
CA THR A 134 21.30 23.39 21.04
C THR A 134 21.99 23.98 22.26
N ILE A 135 23.10 24.69 22.06
CA ILE A 135 23.93 25.31 23.10
C ILE A 135 24.10 26.82 22.87
N ALA A 136 24.34 27.58 23.93
CA ALA A 136 24.44 29.04 23.88
C ALA A 136 25.89 29.55 23.67
N TYR A 137 26.78 28.74 23.09
CA TYR A 137 28.17 29.12 22.86
C TYR A 137 28.69 28.54 21.55
N HIS A 138 29.84 29.05 21.10
CA HIS A 138 30.47 28.59 19.86
C HIS A 138 31.11 27.20 20.05
N LEU A 139 30.42 26.15 19.59
CA LEU A 139 30.95 24.79 19.44
C LEU A 139 31.47 24.60 18.02
N LYS A 140 32.79 24.46 17.88
CA LYS A 140 33.38 24.08 16.59
C LYS A 140 33.38 22.57 16.51
N VAL A 141 32.70 22.02 15.50
CA VAL A 141 32.78 20.60 15.13
C VAL A 141 33.57 20.49 13.83
N ILE A 142 34.43 19.48 13.76
CA ILE A 142 35.28 19.15 12.62
C ILE A 142 34.95 17.71 12.26
N ASP A 143 34.54 17.47 11.02
CA ASP A 143 34.24 16.12 10.59
C ASP A 143 35.53 15.29 10.43
N GLY A 144 35.48 14.01 10.76
CA GLY A 144 36.63 13.11 10.65
C GLY A 144 37.20 13.03 9.23
N SER A 145 36.35 13.19 8.21
CA SER A 145 36.76 13.21 6.80
C SER A 145 37.62 14.42 6.42
N GLU A 146 37.60 15.49 7.23
CA GLU A 146 38.48 16.63 7.01
C GLU A 146 39.92 16.30 7.38
N PHE A 147 40.22 15.25 8.15
CA PHE A 147 41.58 14.93 8.54
C PHE A 147 42.33 14.09 7.49
N MET A 148 43.63 14.35 7.34
CA MET A 148 44.49 13.54 6.47
C MET A 148 44.93 12.27 7.22
N PRO A 149 44.69 11.06 6.67
CA PRO A 149 45.17 9.81 7.25
C PRO A 149 46.69 9.83 7.49
N GLY A 150 47.14 9.25 8.61
CA GLY A 150 48.56 9.21 9.00
C GLY A 150 49.10 10.48 9.68
N SER A 151 48.28 11.52 9.86
CA SER A 151 48.68 12.71 10.63
C SER A 151 48.64 12.46 12.14
N ASP A 152 49.58 13.06 12.88
CA ASP A 152 49.54 13.15 14.35
C ASP A 152 48.25 13.85 14.82
N LEU A 153 47.48 13.21 15.70
CA LEU A 153 46.15 13.64 16.14
C LEU A 153 46.14 15.11 16.62
N LEU A 154 47.08 15.50 17.48
CA LEU A 154 47.13 16.84 18.04
C LEU A 154 47.43 17.88 16.95
N SER A 155 48.38 17.58 16.06
CA SER A 155 48.74 18.46 14.94
C SER A 155 47.59 18.60 13.94
N ALA A 156 46.86 17.50 13.68
CA ALA A 156 45.69 17.48 12.81
C ALA A 156 44.55 18.33 13.37
N ILE A 157 44.30 18.28 14.68
CA ILE A 157 43.28 19.13 15.33
C ILE A 157 43.72 20.60 15.32
N ALA A 158 44.99 20.87 15.63
CA ALA A 158 45.52 22.24 15.67
C ALA A 158 45.46 22.96 14.32
N SER A 159 45.66 22.25 13.21
CA SER A 159 45.64 22.84 11.86
C SER A 159 44.23 23.26 11.40
N ARG A 160 43.17 22.72 12.02
CA ARG A 160 41.78 22.95 11.61
C ARG A 160 41.12 24.18 12.24
N ARG A 161 41.79 24.84 13.19
CA ARG A 161 41.28 26.08 13.81
C ARG A 161 42.40 27.03 14.23
N SER A 162 42.31 28.26 13.73
CA SER A 162 43.17 29.36 14.18
C SER A 162 43.07 29.56 15.70
N GLY A 163 44.23 29.74 16.35
CA GLY A 163 44.34 29.92 17.79
C GLY A 163 44.55 28.63 18.60
N ILE A 164 44.45 27.46 17.98
CA ILE A 164 44.87 26.18 18.58
C ILE A 164 46.34 25.93 18.22
N ARG A 165 47.15 25.54 19.20
CA ARG A 165 48.54 25.10 18.98
C ARG A 165 48.86 23.85 19.75
N VAL A 166 49.76 23.04 19.19
CA VAL A 166 50.43 21.98 19.94
C VAL A 166 51.59 22.61 20.73
N GLY A 167 51.70 22.29 22.00
CA GLY A 167 52.83 22.67 22.85
C GLY A 167 53.10 21.61 23.89
N THR A 168 54.00 21.90 24.83
CA THR A 168 54.43 20.91 25.83
C THR A 168 54.20 21.45 27.24
N TYR A 169 53.76 20.58 28.16
CA TYR A 169 53.66 20.84 29.59
C TYR A 169 54.38 19.73 30.37
N LEU A 170 54.73 20.01 31.62
CA LEU A 170 55.19 18.98 32.55
C LEU A 170 53.97 18.33 33.16
N ASP A 171 53.81 17.02 32.96
CA ASP A 171 52.73 16.26 33.57
C ASP A 171 52.94 16.11 35.08
N ARG A 172 52.01 15.39 35.74
CA ARG A 172 52.05 15.18 37.21
C ARG A 172 53.30 14.43 37.69
N ASN A 173 54.01 13.76 36.78
CA ASN A 173 55.22 12.99 37.05
C ASN A 173 56.48 13.74 36.60
N GLY A 174 56.37 15.00 36.15
CA GLY A 174 57.48 15.80 35.67
C GLY A 174 57.96 15.43 34.27
N VAL A 175 57.19 14.66 33.51
CA VAL A 175 57.51 14.28 32.13
C VAL A 175 56.99 15.32 31.16
N SER A 176 57.80 15.64 30.16
CA SER A 176 57.48 16.62 29.11
C SER A 176 56.48 16.02 28.11
N THR A 177 55.22 16.42 28.20
CA THR A 177 54.09 15.84 27.44
C THR A 177 53.50 16.85 26.46
N ARG A 178 53.37 16.46 25.17
CA ARG A 178 52.76 17.29 24.11
C ARG A 178 51.24 17.35 24.29
N THR A 179 50.63 18.53 24.25
CA THR A 179 49.18 18.74 24.38
C THR A 179 48.67 19.90 23.53
N LEU A 180 47.36 20.13 23.53
CA LEU A 180 46.70 21.24 22.84
C LEU A 180 46.49 22.43 23.78
N PHE A 181 46.73 23.63 23.25
CA PHE A 181 46.35 24.90 23.87
C PHE A 181 45.36 25.62 22.96
N LEU A 182 44.13 25.86 23.45
CA LEU A 182 43.00 26.37 22.66
C LEU A 182 42.90 27.91 22.62
N ARG A 183 43.85 28.62 23.25
CA ARG A 183 43.97 30.08 23.25
C ARG A 183 45.41 30.52 23.02
N GLY A 184 45.57 31.72 22.46
CA GLY A 184 46.84 32.46 22.41
C GLY A 184 47.47 32.66 23.79
N MET A 185 48.75 32.99 23.83
CA MET A 185 49.62 33.06 25.01
C MET A 185 48.97 33.84 26.18
N GLY A 186 48.40 33.14 27.16
CA GLY A 186 48.01 33.68 28.46
C GLY A 186 49.11 33.38 29.48
N SER A 187 49.47 34.40 30.28
CA SER A 187 50.47 34.48 31.36
C SER A 187 51.67 33.53 31.31
N VAL A 188 52.88 34.12 31.30
CA VAL A 188 54.20 33.47 31.29
C VAL A 188 54.38 32.37 32.36
N GLY A 189 53.53 32.35 33.40
CA GLY A 189 53.59 31.38 34.50
C GLY A 189 52.55 30.24 34.54
N GLN A 190 51.46 30.24 33.77
CA GLN A 190 50.41 29.20 33.91
C GLN A 190 49.65 28.92 32.60
N LYS A 191 50.14 27.95 31.83
CA LYS A 191 49.49 27.51 30.59
C LYS A 191 48.40 26.47 30.90
N SER A 192 47.13 26.81 30.70
CA SER A 192 46.03 25.84 30.81
C SER A 192 45.92 25.00 29.54
N SER A 193 46.27 23.71 29.62
CA SER A 193 46.09 22.74 28.53
C SER A 193 44.62 22.38 28.32
N ALA A 194 44.29 21.88 27.14
CA ALA A 194 42.99 21.32 26.86
C ALA A 194 42.75 20.04 27.68
N LEU A 195 41.52 19.87 28.15
CA LEU A 195 40.99 18.60 28.63
C LEU A 195 40.49 17.79 27.42
N PHE A 196 40.64 16.48 27.45
CA PHE A 196 40.16 15.61 26.37
C PHE A 196 38.98 14.78 26.85
N GLU A 197 38.00 14.58 25.98
CA GLU A 197 36.97 13.56 26.15
C GLU A 197 36.99 12.65 24.93
N VAL A 198 37.05 11.34 25.14
CA VAL A 198 37.00 10.34 24.06
C VAL A 198 35.84 9.40 24.34
N ASP A 199 34.84 9.41 23.47
CA ASP A 199 33.65 8.56 23.56
C ASP A 199 32.99 8.55 24.95
N GLY A 200 32.93 9.70 25.61
CA GLY A 200 32.37 9.87 26.96
C GLY A 200 33.36 9.68 28.12
N ASN A 201 34.60 9.27 27.86
CA ASN A 201 35.64 9.13 28.90
C ASN A 201 36.54 10.37 28.93
N ILE A 202 36.77 10.93 30.12
CA ILE A 202 37.54 12.16 30.30
C ILE A 202 39.01 11.84 30.57
N PHE A 203 39.92 12.48 29.84
CA PHE A 203 41.37 12.34 29.95
C PHE A 203 42.03 13.70 30.17
N ILE A 204 42.92 13.76 31.16
CA ILE A 204 43.77 14.93 31.40
C ILE A 204 44.96 14.90 30.44
N ASP A 205 45.53 13.72 30.25
CA ASP A 205 46.61 13.50 29.30
C ASP A 205 46.05 13.32 27.88
N PRO A 206 46.78 13.79 26.85
CA PRO A 206 46.27 13.77 25.48
C PRO A 206 46.17 12.33 24.94
N PRO A 207 45.09 11.98 24.23
CA PRO A 207 44.82 10.62 23.77
C PRO A 207 45.61 10.27 22.50
N VAL A 208 46.93 10.32 22.57
CA VAL A 208 47.85 10.08 21.45
C VAL A 208 47.81 8.62 20.94
N TRP A 209 47.14 7.72 21.66
CA TRP A 209 46.89 6.34 21.23
C TRP A 209 45.77 6.22 20.18
N ILE A 210 45.04 7.30 19.90
CA ILE A 210 43.97 7.31 18.90
C ILE A 210 44.57 7.67 17.53
N ASP A 211 44.42 6.76 16.57
CA ASP A 211 44.74 7.04 15.18
C ASP A 211 43.70 7.99 14.57
N ILE A 212 44.14 8.98 13.79
CA ILE A 212 43.27 9.97 13.17
C ILE A 212 42.23 9.33 12.22
N SER A 213 42.54 8.18 11.61
CA SER A 213 41.65 7.48 10.68
C SER A 213 40.39 6.90 11.33
N ILE A 214 40.41 6.64 12.64
CA ILE A 214 39.25 6.14 13.40
C ILE A 214 38.43 7.27 14.03
N VAL A 215 38.83 8.52 13.87
CA VAL A 215 38.06 9.67 14.35
C VAL A 215 36.83 9.87 13.47
N GLN A 216 35.66 9.90 14.09
CA GLN A 216 34.39 10.23 13.43
C GLN A 216 34.20 11.74 13.34
N ARG A 217 34.48 12.46 14.43
CA ARG A 217 34.45 13.93 14.49
C ARG A 217 35.14 14.43 15.76
N VAL A 218 35.62 15.67 15.71
CA VAL A 218 36.20 16.38 16.86
C VAL A 218 35.41 17.63 17.14
N ALA A 219 35.12 17.88 18.41
CA ALA A 219 34.44 19.07 18.87
C ALA A 219 35.25 19.83 19.90
N ILE A 220 35.24 21.16 19.79
CA ILE A 220 36.06 22.04 20.64
C ILE A 220 35.15 22.99 21.40
N ILE A 221 35.13 22.83 22.72
CA ILE A 221 34.48 23.74 23.66
C ILE A 221 35.52 24.73 24.20
N PRO A 222 35.32 26.05 24.07
CA PRO A 222 36.27 27.02 24.61
C PRO A 222 36.29 27.02 26.15
N GLY A 223 37.44 27.38 26.74
CA GLY A 223 37.73 27.24 28.18
C GLY A 223 36.70 27.80 29.15
N LEU A 224 36.19 29.02 28.92
CA LEU A 224 35.23 29.63 29.85
C LEU A 224 33.91 28.84 29.92
N GLN A 225 33.49 28.28 28.78
CA GLN A 225 32.24 27.53 28.66
C GLN A 225 32.42 26.06 29.06
N ALA A 226 33.61 25.52 28.85
CA ALA A 226 33.94 24.16 29.25
C ALA A 226 33.85 23.97 30.78
N VAL A 227 34.24 24.98 31.55
CA VAL A 227 34.16 24.95 33.03
C VAL A 227 32.74 24.70 33.54
N TRP A 228 31.70 25.11 32.81
CA TRP A 228 30.31 24.92 33.23
C TRP A 228 29.87 23.45 33.28
N ARG A 229 30.41 22.59 32.40
CA ARG A 229 30.09 21.16 32.35
C ARG A 229 31.18 20.28 32.97
N TYR A 230 32.44 20.65 32.78
CA TYR A 230 33.60 19.82 33.13
C TYR A 230 34.36 20.32 34.37
N GLY A 231 33.93 21.44 34.96
CA GLY A 231 34.54 22.01 36.17
C GLY A 231 35.87 22.76 35.92
N PRO A 232 36.53 23.22 37.00
CA PRO A 232 37.71 24.11 36.90
C PRO A 232 38.89 23.52 36.12
N ILE A 233 39.01 22.19 36.07
CA ILE A 233 40.06 21.48 35.31
C ILE A 233 39.99 21.75 33.81
N ALA A 234 38.82 22.17 33.30
CA ALA A 234 38.58 22.44 31.89
C ALA A 234 38.77 23.91 31.49
N ASN A 235 39.42 24.75 32.33
CA ASN A 235 39.67 26.16 32.03
C ASN A 235 40.50 26.40 30.75
N GLY A 236 41.28 25.41 30.31
CA GLY A 236 41.97 25.44 29.01
C GLY A 236 41.08 25.11 27.80
N GLY A 237 39.83 24.69 28.03
CA GLY A 237 38.86 24.20 27.05
C GLY A 237 38.86 22.68 26.93
N VAL A 238 37.88 22.13 26.21
CA VAL A 238 37.68 20.69 26.04
C VAL A 238 37.72 20.33 24.57
N VAL A 239 38.46 19.27 24.25
CA VAL A 239 38.49 18.62 22.94
C VAL A 239 37.77 17.28 23.08
N ILE A 240 36.60 17.17 22.48
CA ILE A 240 35.76 15.98 22.46
C ILE A 240 36.06 15.22 21.17
N ILE A 241 36.32 13.94 21.27
CA ILE A 241 36.66 13.05 20.17
C ILE A 241 35.64 11.92 20.17
N ASN A 242 34.84 11.85 19.11
CA ASN A 242 33.97 10.73 18.84
C ASN A 242 34.67 9.83 17.83
N THR A 243 34.76 8.54 18.12
CA THR A 243 35.40 7.56 17.22
C THR A 243 34.38 6.82 16.37
N LYS A 244 34.79 6.26 15.23
CA LYS A 244 33.94 5.45 14.34
C LYS A 244 33.45 4.17 15.03
N ASN A 245 34.23 3.66 15.99
CA ASN A 245 33.93 2.44 16.72
C ASN A 245 33.15 2.71 18.03
N GLY A 246 32.98 3.98 18.41
CA GLY A 246 32.21 4.38 19.58
C GLY A 246 30.72 4.05 19.44
N VAL A 247 30.06 3.85 20.59
CA VAL A 247 28.60 3.72 20.64
C VAL A 247 27.98 5.11 20.59
N HIS A 248 27.58 5.53 19.40
CA HIS A 248 26.93 6.82 19.16
C HIS A 248 25.60 6.67 18.47
N GLY A 249 24.78 7.71 18.60
CA GLY A 249 23.45 7.79 18.03
C GLY A 249 22.45 6.82 18.67
N LEU A 250 21.20 6.91 18.24
CA LEU A 250 20.17 5.94 18.62
C LEU A 250 20.35 4.66 17.80
N ARG A 251 20.07 3.52 18.43
CA ARG A 251 20.10 2.18 17.79
C ARG A 251 18.72 1.55 17.86
N GLU A 252 18.49 0.56 16.99
CA GLU A 252 17.32 -0.30 17.11
C GLU A 252 17.36 -1.05 18.46
N GLU A 253 16.18 -1.27 19.03
CA GLU A 253 16.04 -2.01 20.28
C GLU A 253 16.64 -3.42 20.12
N ASN A 254 17.45 -3.85 21.09
CA ASN A 254 18.15 -5.14 21.08
C ASN A 254 19.05 -5.38 19.85
N SER A 255 19.56 -4.33 19.21
CA SER A 255 20.40 -4.45 18.02
C SER A 255 21.59 -3.49 18.00
N LEU A 256 22.64 -3.88 17.27
CA LEU A 256 23.73 -2.99 16.90
C LEU A 256 23.40 -2.14 15.66
N LYS A 257 22.24 -2.33 15.02
CA LYS A 257 21.84 -1.53 13.86
C LYS A 257 21.51 -0.09 14.26
N ARG A 258 21.84 0.86 13.39
CA ARG A 258 21.47 2.28 13.56
C ARG A 258 19.95 2.41 13.53
N TYR A 259 19.43 3.41 14.24
CA TYR A 259 18.01 3.72 14.24
C TYR A 259 17.54 4.07 12.82
N ASP A 260 16.58 3.31 12.31
CA ASP A 260 15.98 3.56 11.01
C ASP A 260 14.86 4.60 11.16
N GLN A 261 15.10 5.79 10.63
CA GLN A 261 14.13 6.89 10.69
C GLN A 261 12.92 6.67 9.77
N ALA A 262 13.07 5.87 8.71
CA ALA A 262 11.99 5.56 7.78
C ALA A 262 11.10 4.42 8.30
N ARG A 263 11.58 3.63 9.26
CA ARG A 263 10.81 2.52 9.84
C ARG A 263 9.63 3.02 10.69
N LEU A 264 8.42 2.71 10.24
CA LEU A 264 7.19 2.85 11.03
C LEU A 264 7.23 1.90 12.24
N ARG A 265 6.81 2.41 13.40
CA ARG A 265 6.78 1.67 14.69
C ARG A 265 5.43 1.77 15.41
N ASN A 266 4.45 2.42 14.80
CA ASN A 266 3.09 2.57 15.29
C ASN A 266 2.08 1.68 14.52
N ASN A 267 2.55 0.83 13.62
CA ASN A 267 1.72 0.03 12.73
C ASN A 267 1.61 -1.44 13.19
N TYR A 268 1.39 -1.67 14.49
CA TYR A 268 1.16 -3.02 15.01
C TYR A 268 -0.34 -3.30 15.11
N VAL A 269 -0.76 -4.50 14.73
CA VAL A 269 -2.19 -4.87 14.76
C VAL A 269 -2.67 -4.93 16.21
N ASN A 270 -3.51 -3.97 16.57
CA ASN A 270 -4.21 -3.89 17.86
C ASN A 270 -5.74 -3.91 17.68
N GLU A 271 -6.22 -3.80 16.44
CA GLU A 271 -7.63 -3.73 16.10
C GLU A 271 -8.31 -5.10 16.19
N LYS A 272 -9.61 -5.09 16.51
CA LYS A 272 -10.42 -6.30 16.53
C LYS A 272 -10.67 -6.77 15.10
N ILE A 273 -10.27 -8.01 14.81
CA ILE A 273 -10.67 -8.73 13.61
C ILE A 273 -11.92 -9.56 13.94
N LEU A 274 -12.94 -9.50 13.09
CA LEU A 274 -14.16 -10.27 13.25
C LEU A 274 -13.87 -11.76 13.40
N SER A 275 -14.40 -12.34 14.47
CA SER A 275 -14.38 -13.78 14.68
C SER A 275 -15.26 -14.51 13.66
N ASN A 276 -15.04 -15.81 13.46
CA ASN A 276 -15.88 -16.61 12.57
C ASN A 276 -17.36 -16.62 13.00
N ILE A 277 -17.63 -16.61 14.30
CA ILE A 277 -19.00 -16.55 14.85
C ILE A 277 -19.67 -15.23 14.46
N GLU A 278 -18.99 -14.10 14.66
CA GLU A 278 -19.54 -12.79 14.30
C GLU A 278 -19.77 -12.66 12.79
N LYS A 279 -18.91 -13.26 11.95
CA LYS A 279 -19.13 -13.31 10.50
C LYS A 279 -20.40 -14.08 10.16
N GLU A 280 -20.59 -15.26 10.76
CA GLU A 280 -21.79 -16.08 10.53
C GLU A 280 -23.07 -15.37 11.00
N GLU A 281 -23.03 -14.68 12.14
CA GLU A 281 -24.17 -13.92 12.68
C GLU A 281 -24.62 -12.77 11.77
N ASN A 282 -23.67 -12.14 11.07
CA ASN A 282 -23.94 -11.05 10.14
C ASN A 282 -24.42 -11.51 8.75
N LEU A 283 -24.39 -12.82 8.45
CA LEU A 283 -24.88 -13.32 7.16
C LEU A 283 -26.38 -13.08 6.98
N PRO A 284 -26.84 -12.85 5.73
CA PRO A 284 -28.26 -12.79 5.41
C PRO A 284 -29.04 -13.99 5.97
N THR A 285 -30.29 -13.76 6.37
CA THR A 285 -31.14 -14.79 6.97
C THR A 285 -31.23 -16.04 6.10
N TYR A 286 -31.39 -15.88 4.78
CA TYR A 286 -31.41 -17.01 3.84
C TYR A 286 -30.11 -17.83 3.87
N MET A 287 -28.94 -17.20 3.96
CA MET A 287 -27.66 -17.92 4.03
C MET A 287 -27.53 -18.71 5.32
N ARG A 288 -27.94 -18.12 6.45
CA ARG A 288 -27.94 -18.81 7.75
C ARG A 288 -28.89 -20.01 7.74
N SER A 289 -30.10 -19.84 7.22
CA SER A 289 -31.07 -20.95 7.07
C SER A 289 -30.55 -22.06 6.14
N LEU A 290 -29.98 -21.71 4.98
CA LEU A 290 -29.35 -22.66 4.08
C LEU A 290 -28.17 -23.39 4.73
N ASN A 291 -27.35 -22.68 5.50
CA ASN A 291 -26.24 -23.27 6.24
C ASN A 291 -26.69 -24.23 7.34
N SER A 292 -27.87 -24.03 7.92
CA SER A 292 -28.45 -24.94 8.93
C SER A 292 -29.12 -26.19 8.32
N SER A 293 -29.27 -26.28 7.00
CA SER A 293 -29.98 -27.39 6.35
C SER A 293 -29.21 -28.71 6.48
N ALA A 294 -29.90 -29.76 6.95
CA ALA A 294 -29.29 -31.06 7.25
C ALA A 294 -28.99 -31.92 6.02
N ASN A 295 -29.77 -31.77 4.96
CA ASN A 295 -29.63 -32.54 3.72
C ASN A 295 -30.08 -31.70 2.51
N LEU A 296 -29.85 -32.25 1.31
CA LEU A 296 -30.13 -31.57 0.05
C LEU A 296 -31.61 -31.19 -0.12
N LYS A 297 -32.54 -32.06 0.32
CA LYS A 297 -33.98 -31.81 0.21
C LYS A 297 -34.40 -30.63 1.08
N ASP A 298 -33.92 -30.59 2.32
CA ASP A 298 -34.20 -29.49 3.24
C ASP A 298 -33.60 -28.18 2.72
N ALA A 299 -32.38 -28.22 2.18
CA ALA A 299 -31.74 -27.05 1.58
C ALA A 299 -32.53 -26.51 0.37
N PHE A 300 -33.04 -27.38 -0.51
CA PHE A 300 -33.91 -26.94 -1.61
C PHE A 300 -35.23 -26.36 -1.12
N ASN A 301 -35.87 -26.92 -0.08
CA ASN A 301 -37.09 -26.34 0.49
C ASN A 301 -36.84 -24.90 0.99
N VAL A 302 -35.74 -24.68 1.70
CA VAL A 302 -35.33 -23.35 2.18
C VAL A 302 -35.01 -22.42 1.01
N TYR A 303 -34.28 -22.90 0.00
CA TYR A 303 -33.99 -22.14 -1.20
C TYR A 303 -35.28 -21.70 -1.92
N GLU A 304 -36.23 -22.61 -2.14
CA GLU A 304 -37.50 -22.30 -2.81
C GLU A 304 -38.31 -21.26 -2.03
N GLU A 305 -38.38 -21.37 -0.70
CA GLU A 305 -39.04 -20.38 0.17
C GLU A 305 -38.43 -18.98 -0.01
N TYR A 306 -37.11 -18.87 0.10
CA TYR A 306 -36.42 -17.59 -0.04
C TYR A 306 -36.35 -17.09 -1.49
N SER A 307 -36.44 -17.97 -2.48
CA SER A 307 -36.42 -17.59 -3.90
C SER A 307 -37.60 -16.68 -4.27
N VAL A 308 -38.72 -16.80 -3.55
CA VAL A 308 -39.89 -15.91 -3.72
C VAL A 308 -39.57 -14.51 -3.19
N LEU A 309 -39.02 -14.42 -1.97
CA LEU A 309 -38.70 -13.17 -1.28
C LEU A 309 -37.54 -12.41 -1.92
N PHE A 310 -36.54 -13.14 -2.39
CA PHE A 310 -35.30 -12.60 -2.96
C PHE A 310 -35.22 -12.78 -4.48
N SER A 311 -36.37 -12.96 -5.16
CA SER A 311 -36.44 -13.21 -6.60
C SER A 311 -35.76 -12.15 -7.48
N SER A 312 -35.69 -10.91 -6.98
CA SER A 312 -35.04 -9.76 -7.63
C SER A 312 -33.58 -9.56 -7.23
N SER A 313 -33.04 -10.38 -6.32
CA SER A 313 -31.66 -10.27 -5.83
C SER A 313 -30.77 -11.33 -6.50
N PRO A 314 -29.86 -10.94 -7.40
CA PRO A 314 -28.91 -11.88 -8.03
C PRO A 314 -27.93 -12.48 -7.02
N HIS A 315 -27.58 -11.71 -5.99
CA HIS A 315 -26.70 -12.12 -4.90
C HIS A 315 -27.28 -13.32 -4.15
N PHE A 316 -28.60 -13.41 -3.97
CA PHE A 316 -29.24 -14.59 -3.39
C PHE A 316 -28.92 -15.87 -4.18
N TYR A 317 -28.96 -15.81 -5.51
CA TYR A 317 -28.67 -16.96 -6.37
C TYR A 317 -27.17 -17.30 -6.40
N ILE A 318 -26.27 -16.31 -6.40
CA ILE A 318 -24.81 -16.54 -6.31
C ILE A 318 -24.44 -17.16 -4.96
N ASP A 319 -24.96 -16.61 -3.87
CA ASP A 319 -24.71 -17.08 -2.51
C ASP A 319 -25.25 -18.50 -2.33
N SER A 320 -26.47 -18.76 -2.82
CA SER A 320 -27.08 -20.10 -2.80
C SER A 320 -26.27 -21.08 -3.66
N TYR A 321 -25.86 -20.70 -4.87
CA TYR A 321 -24.99 -21.53 -5.71
C TYR A 321 -23.73 -21.96 -4.95
N ASN A 322 -23.01 -21.01 -4.36
CA ASN A 322 -21.76 -21.31 -3.66
C ASN A 322 -22.00 -22.23 -2.46
N LEU A 323 -23.04 -21.97 -1.66
CA LEU A 323 -23.39 -22.83 -0.52
C LEU A 323 -23.77 -24.25 -0.95
N PHE A 324 -24.52 -24.41 -2.04
CA PHE A 324 -24.88 -25.72 -2.55
C PHE A 324 -23.68 -26.45 -3.15
N TYR A 325 -22.76 -25.73 -3.79
CA TYR A 325 -21.53 -26.31 -4.33
C TYR A 325 -20.68 -26.92 -3.21
N GLU A 326 -20.43 -26.14 -2.15
CA GLU A 326 -19.61 -26.56 -1.00
C GLU A 326 -20.24 -27.71 -0.21
N LYS A 327 -21.57 -27.74 -0.07
CA LYS A 327 -22.27 -28.72 0.78
C LYS A 327 -22.74 -29.97 0.06
N PHE A 328 -23.18 -29.85 -1.18
CA PHE A 328 -23.92 -30.88 -1.90
C PHE A 328 -23.35 -31.20 -3.28
N GLY A 329 -22.35 -30.44 -3.73
CA GLY A 329 -21.64 -30.68 -4.97
C GLY A 329 -22.26 -30.01 -6.21
N ILE A 330 -21.57 -30.23 -7.33
CA ILE A 330 -21.74 -29.48 -8.58
C ILE A 330 -23.15 -29.54 -9.17
N ASN A 331 -23.80 -30.71 -9.19
CA ASN A 331 -25.10 -30.88 -9.84
C ASN A 331 -26.20 -30.07 -9.14
N ALA A 332 -26.15 -30.02 -7.81
CA ALA A 332 -27.12 -29.29 -7.01
C ALA A 332 -26.93 -27.77 -7.20
N ALA A 333 -25.68 -27.31 -7.22
CA ALA A 333 -25.33 -25.93 -7.45
C ALA A 333 -25.72 -25.46 -8.87
N ASP A 334 -25.39 -26.23 -9.89
CA ASP A 334 -25.64 -25.87 -11.29
C ASP A 334 -27.15 -25.72 -11.59
N ASN A 335 -28.02 -26.51 -10.95
CA ASN A 335 -29.48 -26.37 -11.08
C ASN A 335 -29.96 -24.95 -10.65
N ILE A 336 -29.39 -24.40 -9.57
CA ILE A 336 -29.73 -23.04 -9.10
C ILE A 336 -29.40 -22.01 -10.16
N ILE A 337 -28.23 -22.11 -10.79
CA ILE A 337 -27.82 -21.14 -11.81
C ILE A 337 -28.61 -21.34 -13.10
N GLU A 338 -28.79 -22.57 -13.58
CA GLU A 338 -29.54 -22.87 -14.80
C GLU A 338 -30.98 -22.34 -14.75
N SER A 339 -31.66 -22.53 -13.62
CA SER A 339 -33.04 -22.04 -13.42
C SER A 339 -33.13 -20.51 -13.26
N SER A 340 -32.06 -19.86 -12.81
CA SER A 340 -32.04 -18.42 -12.52
C SER A 340 -31.28 -17.56 -13.53
N PHE A 341 -30.53 -18.17 -14.47
CA PHE A 341 -29.52 -17.50 -15.31
C PHE A 341 -30.04 -16.30 -16.10
N ARG A 342 -31.32 -16.31 -16.50
CA ARG A 342 -31.96 -15.17 -17.19
C ARG A 342 -31.79 -13.84 -16.45
N ARG A 343 -31.70 -13.87 -15.11
CA ARG A 343 -31.52 -12.69 -14.26
C ARG A 343 -30.12 -12.07 -14.37
N PHE A 344 -29.12 -12.87 -14.76
CA PHE A 344 -27.72 -12.46 -14.86
C PHE A 344 -27.37 -11.86 -16.22
N LYS A 345 -28.08 -12.26 -17.28
CA LYS A 345 -27.66 -12.10 -18.69
C LYS A 345 -27.21 -10.70 -19.10
N ASN A 346 -27.80 -9.65 -18.50
CA ASN A 346 -27.55 -8.26 -18.89
C ASN A 346 -26.81 -7.45 -17.81
N ASN A 347 -26.23 -8.11 -16.80
CA ASN A 347 -25.47 -7.42 -15.76
C ASN A 347 -24.05 -8.00 -15.65
N PRO A 348 -23.03 -7.27 -16.16
CA PRO A 348 -21.64 -7.74 -16.15
C PRO A 348 -21.07 -7.88 -14.73
N VAL A 349 -21.52 -7.10 -13.75
CA VAL A 349 -21.06 -7.22 -12.34
C VAL A 349 -21.46 -8.57 -11.76
N TRP A 350 -22.69 -9.02 -11.99
CA TRP A 350 -23.18 -10.31 -11.49
C TRP A 350 -22.56 -11.49 -12.23
N LEU A 351 -22.39 -11.37 -13.55
CA LEU A 351 -21.67 -12.38 -14.35
C LEU A 351 -20.23 -12.52 -13.87
N LYS A 352 -19.55 -11.41 -13.54
CA LYS A 352 -18.17 -11.41 -13.06
C LYS A 352 -18.05 -12.09 -11.69
N ALA A 353 -18.96 -11.79 -10.78
CA ALA A 353 -19.03 -12.45 -9.48
C ALA A 353 -19.22 -13.97 -9.59
N LEU A 354 -20.10 -14.43 -10.49
CA LEU A 354 -20.28 -15.87 -10.75
C LEU A 354 -19.04 -16.49 -11.42
N ALA A 355 -18.40 -15.78 -12.34
CA ALA A 355 -17.15 -16.23 -12.99
C ALA A 355 -16.02 -16.41 -11.97
N TYR A 356 -15.93 -15.53 -10.96
CA TYR A 356 -14.96 -15.68 -9.87
C TYR A 356 -15.13 -17.00 -9.13
N TYR A 357 -16.37 -17.38 -8.79
CA TYR A 357 -16.62 -18.67 -8.16
C TYR A 357 -16.26 -19.84 -9.07
N TYR A 358 -16.64 -19.81 -10.35
CA TYR A 358 -16.23 -20.83 -11.30
C TYR A 358 -14.69 -20.96 -11.42
N GLU A 359 -13.95 -19.86 -11.44
CA GLU A 359 -12.48 -19.89 -11.43
C GLU A 359 -11.91 -20.50 -10.15
N SER A 360 -12.45 -20.14 -8.98
CA SER A 360 -12.00 -20.71 -7.69
C SER A 360 -12.26 -22.22 -7.59
N GLN A 361 -13.21 -22.72 -8.37
CA GLN A 361 -13.60 -24.12 -8.45
C GLN A 361 -12.90 -24.86 -9.61
N ASN A 362 -11.94 -24.21 -10.28
CA ASN A 362 -11.24 -24.71 -11.48
C ASN A 362 -12.17 -25.05 -12.66
N ARG A 363 -13.35 -24.44 -12.72
CA ARG A 363 -14.35 -24.62 -13.80
C ARG A 363 -14.12 -23.60 -14.91
N PHE A 364 -12.95 -23.68 -15.53
CA PHE A 364 -12.47 -22.64 -16.43
C PHE A 364 -13.31 -22.47 -17.69
N GLU A 365 -13.94 -23.53 -18.21
CA GLU A 365 -14.83 -23.47 -19.36
C GLU A 365 -16.08 -22.64 -19.05
N LYS A 366 -16.74 -22.90 -17.92
CA LYS A 366 -17.90 -22.10 -17.51
C LYS A 366 -17.52 -20.65 -17.19
N ALA A 367 -16.36 -20.42 -16.57
CA ALA A 367 -15.86 -19.07 -16.34
C ALA A 367 -15.63 -18.33 -17.67
N HIS A 368 -15.02 -19.00 -18.65
CA HIS A 368 -14.77 -18.46 -19.98
C HIS A 368 -16.07 -18.03 -20.69
N GLU A 369 -17.12 -18.85 -20.66
CA GLU A 369 -18.43 -18.50 -21.23
C GLU A 369 -19.04 -17.23 -20.61
N LEU A 370 -18.81 -16.98 -19.32
CA LEU A 370 -19.26 -15.76 -18.65
C LEU A 370 -18.39 -14.56 -19.05
N TYR A 371 -17.07 -14.74 -19.15
CA TYR A 371 -16.15 -13.69 -19.60
C TYR A 371 -16.41 -13.27 -21.06
N GLU A 372 -16.80 -14.18 -21.95
CA GLU A 372 -17.27 -13.83 -23.29
C GLU A 372 -18.51 -12.91 -23.24
N LYS A 373 -19.49 -13.23 -22.38
CA LYS A 373 -20.69 -12.39 -22.21
C LYS A 373 -20.33 -11.02 -21.64
N ILE A 374 -19.44 -10.97 -20.65
CA ILE A 374 -18.96 -9.71 -20.06
C ILE A 374 -18.25 -8.86 -21.14
N PHE A 375 -17.39 -9.48 -21.95
CA PHE A 375 -16.70 -8.79 -23.04
C PHE A 375 -17.67 -8.17 -24.05
N VAL A 376 -18.78 -8.85 -24.37
CA VAL A 376 -19.84 -8.31 -25.24
C VAL A 376 -20.59 -7.14 -24.59
N LEU A 377 -20.82 -7.19 -23.27
CA LEU A 377 -21.52 -6.13 -22.54
C LEU A 377 -20.64 -4.89 -22.33
N ARG A 378 -19.33 -5.08 -22.15
CA ARG A 378 -18.35 -4.03 -21.84
C ARG A 378 -17.13 -4.09 -22.77
N PRO A 379 -17.31 -3.95 -24.09
CA PRO A 379 -16.22 -4.08 -25.06
C PRO A 379 -15.23 -2.92 -25.01
N ASP A 380 -15.52 -1.87 -24.25
CA ASP A 380 -14.69 -0.69 -24.04
C ASP A 380 -14.06 -0.62 -22.64
N TYR A 381 -14.21 -1.67 -21.83
CA TYR A 381 -13.58 -1.78 -20.52
C TYR A 381 -12.23 -2.50 -20.64
N ALA A 382 -11.18 -1.90 -20.10
CA ALA A 382 -9.84 -2.47 -20.13
C ALA A 382 -9.77 -3.84 -19.42
N GLN A 383 -10.50 -3.99 -18.31
CA GLN A 383 -10.61 -5.26 -17.59
C GLN A 383 -11.21 -6.37 -18.44
N SER A 384 -12.14 -6.07 -19.34
CA SER A 384 -12.77 -7.11 -20.17
C SER A 384 -11.77 -7.78 -21.10
N TYR A 385 -10.75 -7.05 -21.58
CA TYR A 385 -9.64 -7.63 -22.37
C TYR A 385 -8.71 -8.49 -21.53
N LEU A 386 -8.43 -8.05 -20.29
CA LEU A 386 -7.62 -8.83 -19.35
C LEU A 386 -8.34 -10.12 -18.93
N ASP A 387 -9.61 -10.03 -18.57
CA ASP A 387 -10.43 -11.15 -18.12
C ASP A 387 -10.58 -12.21 -19.21
N ILE A 388 -10.93 -11.80 -20.44
CA ILE A 388 -11.03 -12.73 -21.56
C ILE A 388 -9.67 -13.34 -21.90
N SER A 389 -8.59 -12.56 -21.86
CA SER A 389 -7.22 -13.07 -22.07
C SER A 389 -6.87 -14.14 -21.03
N ARG A 390 -7.07 -13.85 -19.74
CA ARG A 390 -6.81 -14.81 -18.64
C ARG A 390 -7.68 -16.05 -18.75
N SER A 391 -8.93 -15.91 -19.19
CA SER A 391 -9.80 -17.07 -19.40
C SER A 391 -9.28 -18.00 -20.51
N TYR A 392 -8.79 -17.47 -21.63
CA TYR A 392 -8.12 -18.29 -22.66
C TYR A 392 -6.84 -18.94 -22.14
N ARG A 393 -6.06 -18.22 -21.32
CA ARG A 393 -4.88 -18.78 -20.66
C ARG A 393 -5.26 -19.98 -19.76
N ASN A 394 -6.33 -19.88 -18.99
CA ASN A 394 -6.84 -20.97 -18.15
C ASN A 394 -7.27 -22.20 -18.95
N LEU A 395 -7.71 -22.00 -20.20
CA LEU A 395 -8.05 -23.07 -21.15
C LEU A 395 -6.85 -23.57 -21.96
N ASN A 396 -5.61 -23.26 -21.55
CA ASN A 396 -4.38 -23.60 -22.25
C ASN A 396 -4.33 -23.10 -23.71
N ASN A 397 -4.94 -21.94 -24.00
CA ASN A 397 -4.91 -21.28 -25.31
C ASN A 397 -4.15 -19.94 -25.23
N PRO A 398 -2.80 -19.98 -25.14
CA PRO A 398 -2.00 -18.77 -24.95
C PRO A 398 -1.98 -17.85 -26.17
N GLU A 399 -2.17 -18.37 -27.39
CA GLU A 399 -2.23 -17.55 -28.61
C GLU A 399 -3.42 -16.58 -28.56
N SER A 400 -4.59 -17.08 -28.17
CA SER A 400 -5.79 -16.24 -28.00
C SER A 400 -5.60 -15.26 -26.85
N SER A 401 -4.99 -15.71 -25.74
CA SER A 401 -4.66 -14.83 -24.61
C SER A 401 -3.78 -13.64 -25.04
N ILE A 402 -2.70 -13.88 -25.81
CA ILE A 402 -1.83 -12.83 -26.35
C ILE A 402 -2.61 -11.92 -27.31
N SER A 403 -3.43 -12.49 -28.18
CA SER A 403 -4.21 -11.74 -29.16
C SER A 403 -5.13 -10.68 -28.52
N PHE A 404 -5.79 -11.02 -27.41
CA PHE A 404 -6.63 -10.05 -26.70
C PHE A 404 -5.83 -8.93 -26.03
N LEU A 405 -4.67 -9.23 -25.44
CA LEU A 405 -3.79 -8.20 -24.86
C LEU A 405 -3.21 -7.29 -25.95
N ALA A 406 -2.78 -7.87 -27.08
CA ALA A 406 -2.29 -7.12 -28.24
C ALA A 406 -3.38 -6.23 -28.85
N ARG A 407 -4.62 -6.74 -28.92
CA ARG A 407 -5.77 -5.95 -29.38
C ARG A 407 -6.06 -4.78 -28.45
N HIS A 408 -5.99 -4.97 -27.14
CA HIS A 408 -6.16 -3.88 -26.18
C HIS A 408 -5.16 -2.76 -26.41
N LYS A 409 -3.87 -3.13 -26.48
CA LYS A 409 -2.76 -2.21 -26.76
C LYS A 409 -2.95 -1.46 -28.09
N PHE A 410 -3.31 -2.18 -29.14
CA PHE A 410 -3.57 -1.57 -30.45
C PHE A 410 -4.70 -0.54 -30.40
N LEU A 411 -5.80 -0.82 -29.69
CA LEU A 411 -6.93 0.12 -29.56
C LEU A 411 -6.56 1.40 -28.80
N ILE A 412 -5.59 1.32 -27.88
CA ILE A 412 -5.03 2.50 -27.21
C ILE A 412 -4.14 3.29 -28.14
N GLU A 413 -3.21 2.64 -28.84
CA GLU A 413 -2.29 3.28 -29.79
C GLU A 413 -3.03 4.03 -30.90
N GLU A 414 -4.14 3.46 -31.38
CA GLU A 414 -5.02 4.08 -32.38
C GLU A 414 -6.00 5.13 -31.80
N GLY A 415 -5.97 5.36 -30.48
CA GLY A 415 -6.79 6.37 -29.81
C GLY A 415 -8.27 6.03 -29.67
N TYR A 416 -8.68 4.78 -29.89
CA TYR A 416 -10.05 4.33 -29.65
C TYR A 416 -10.35 4.22 -28.15
N PHE A 417 -9.35 3.86 -27.35
CA PHE A 417 -9.43 3.86 -25.88
C PHE A 417 -8.71 5.07 -25.30
N LYS A 418 -9.25 5.58 -24.19
CA LYS A 418 -8.56 6.61 -23.39
C LYS A 418 -7.33 5.93 -22.79
N GLY A 419 -6.16 6.58 -22.86
CA GLY A 419 -4.88 5.99 -22.41
C GLY A 419 -4.94 5.41 -21.00
N GLU A 420 -4.12 4.38 -20.74
CA GLU A 420 -4.10 3.64 -19.48
C GLU A 420 -3.56 4.48 -18.32
N SER A 421 -3.92 4.11 -17.10
CA SER A 421 -3.19 4.53 -15.90
C SER A 421 -1.87 3.77 -15.83
N ASP A 422 -0.79 4.41 -15.37
CA ASP A 422 0.53 3.78 -15.17
C ASP A 422 0.42 2.43 -14.41
N ASP A 423 -0.48 2.33 -13.43
CA ASP A 423 -0.72 1.11 -12.66
C ASP A 423 -1.27 -0.05 -13.51
N PHE A 424 -2.30 0.22 -14.32
CA PHE A 424 -2.94 -0.79 -15.16
C PHE A 424 -2.02 -1.22 -16.31
N GLU A 425 -1.29 -0.27 -16.92
CA GLU A 425 -0.28 -0.58 -17.94
C GLU A 425 0.79 -1.51 -17.38
N THR A 426 1.29 -1.19 -16.18
CA THR A 426 2.25 -2.02 -15.47
C THR A 426 1.70 -3.43 -15.24
N LEU A 427 0.43 -3.55 -14.86
CA LEU A 427 -0.22 -4.85 -14.66
C LEU A 427 -0.33 -5.64 -15.98
N ILE A 428 -0.82 -5.03 -17.06
CA ILE A 428 -0.93 -5.68 -18.38
C ILE A 428 0.44 -6.10 -18.91
N LYS A 429 1.45 -5.27 -18.71
CA LYS A 429 2.84 -5.60 -19.06
C LYS A 429 3.32 -6.83 -18.29
N LYS A 430 3.15 -6.86 -16.95
CA LYS A 430 3.49 -8.03 -16.12
C LYS A 430 2.76 -9.30 -16.60
N GLU A 431 1.48 -9.21 -16.95
CA GLU A 431 0.73 -10.35 -17.47
C GLU A 431 1.27 -10.83 -18.82
N THR A 432 1.61 -9.91 -19.71
CA THR A 432 2.16 -10.21 -21.04
C THR A 432 3.53 -10.87 -20.93
N ASP A 433 4.44 -10.30 -20.14
CA ASP A 433 5.79 -10.82 -19.91
C ASP A 433 5.73 -12.22 -19.28
N ASN A 434 4.87 -12.41 -18.27
CA ASN A 434 4.64 -13.71 -17.64
C ASN A 434 4.11 -14.76 -18.63
N LEU A 435 3.21 -14.38 -19.53
CA LEU A 435 2.64 -15.27 -20.54
C LEU A 435 3.68 -15.68 -21.59
N ILE A 436 4.54 -14.76 -22.02
CA ILE A 436 5.65 -15.04 -22.96
C ILE A 436 6.63 -16.02 -22.32
N LEU A 437 7.06 -15.75 -21.08
CA LEU A 437 7.98 -16.61 -20.32
C LEU A 437 7.42 -18.03 -20.14
N SER A 438 6.14 -18.17 -19.78
CA SER A 438 5.54 -19.49 -19.51
C SER A 438 5.38 -20.38 -20.74
N ASN A 439 5.46 -19.82 -21.96
CA ASN A 439 5.14 -20.55 -23.18
C ASN A 439 6.29 -20.63 -24.20
N ASN A 440 7.51 -20.23 -23.83
CA ASN A 440 8.71 -20.27 -24.70
C ASN A 440 8.54 -19.65 -26.10
N PHE A 441 7.51 -18.82 -26.34
CA PHE A 441 7.21 -18.28 -27.68
C PHE A 441 8.31 -17.34 -28.21
N LEU A 442 9.16 -16.80 -27.33
CA LEU A 442 10.16 -15.79 -27.68
C LEU A 442 11.42 -15.90 -26.79
N ASN A 443 12.15 -17.03 -26.86
CA ASN A 443 13.45 -17.16 -26.19
C ASN A 443 14.57 -16.24 -26.76
N ASP A 444 14.29 -15.48 -27.83
CA ASP A 444 15.28 -14.59 -28.47
C ASP A 444 15.31 -13.15 -27.92
N LYS A 445 14.32 -12.74 -27.11
CA LYS A 445 14.37 -11.45 -26.41
C LYS A 445 14.69 -11.74 -24.96
N GLY A 446 15.92 -11.44 -24.54
CA GLY A 446 16.37 -11.55 -23.15
C GLY A 446 15.53 -10.68 -22.22
N ILE A 447 14.35 -11.17 -21.84
CA ILE A 447 13.50 -10.57 -20.82
C ILE A 447 14.13 -10.98 -19.49
N GLU A 448 14.97 -10.11 -18.94
CA GLU A 448 15.34 -10.18 -17.53
C GLU A 448 14.09 -9.85 -16.71
N SER A 449 13.47 -10.87 -16.10
CA SER A 449 12.40 -10.68 -15.14
C SER A 449 12.94 -10.87 -13.74
N GLU A 450 12.62 -9.93 -12.85
CA GLU A 450 12.75 -10.14 -11.41
C GLU A 450 11.85 -11.32 -11.02
N VAL A 451 12.44 -12.33 -10.39
CA VAL A 451 11.73 -13.55 -9.96
C VAL A 451 11.14 -13.26 -8.59
N LEU A 452 9.81 -13.39 -8.48
CA LEU A 452 9.07 -13.18 -7.25
C LEU A 452 8.50 -14.51 -6.74
N ASN A 453 8.76 -14.86 -5.49
CA ASN A 453 8.19 -15.99 -4.81
C ASN A 453 6.67 -15.83 -4.63
N THR A 454 6.14 -14.63 -4.40
CA THR A 454 4.69 -14.45 -4.18
C THR A 454 4.13 -13.11 -4.67
N ARG A 455 3.14 -13.20 -5.56
CA ARG A 455 2.34 -12.06 -6.05
C ARG A 455 0.88 -12.29 -5.71
N LEU A 456 0.24 -11.29 -5.12
CA LEU A 456 -1.18 -11.30 -4.78
C LEU A 456 -1.92 -10.39 -5.75
N VAL A 457 -2.94 -10.90 -6.43
CA VAL A 457 -3.78 -10.11 -7.35
C VAL A 457 -5.19 -10.07 -6.77
N PHE A 458 -5.72 -8.87 -6.59
CA PHE A 458 -7.06 -8.62 -6.06
C PHE A 458 -7.93 -8.02 -7.16
N GLU A 459 -9.11 -8.60 -7.36
CA GLU A 459 -10.11 -8.11 -8.28
C GLU A 459 -11.47 -8.05 -7.61
N TRP A 460 -12.25 -7.01 -7.86
CA TRP A 460 -13.58 -6.87 -7.29
C TRP A 460 -14.65 -6.72 -8.37
N SER A 461 -15.84 -7.24 -8.08
CA SER A 461 -16.93 -7.34 -9.04
C SER A 461 -17.54 -5.99 -9.41
N ASP A 462 -17.63 -5.08 -8.44
CA ASP A 462 -18.37 -3.81 -8.52
C ASP A 462 -17.42 -2.62 -8.33
N SER A 463 -17.23 -1.79 -9.36
CA SER A 463 -16.25 -0.68 -9.32
C SER A 463 -16.56 0.38 -8.25
N GLU A 464 -17.80 0.42 -7.74
CA GLU A 464 -18.21 1.35 -6.69
C GLU A 464 -17.78 0.90 -5.29
N ALA A 465 -17.29 -0.33 -5.16
CA ALA A 465 -16.89 -0.92 -3.90
C ALA A 465 -15.73 -0.15 -3.27
N GLU A 466 -15.91 0.21 -2.02
CA GLU A 466 -14.89 0.85 -1.19
C GLU A 466 -14.50 -0.11 -0.07
N PHE A 467 -13.21 -0.29 0.12
CA PHE A 467 -12.66 -1.18 1.14
C PHE A 467 -11.21 -0.84 1.46
N ASN A 468 -10.75 -1.29 2.62
CA ASN A 468 -9.34 -1.34 2.99
C ASN A 468 -8.85 -2.79 2.88
N LEU A 469 -7.67 -2.99 2.29
CA LEU A 469 -6.90 -4.24 2.43
C LEU A 469 -5.78 -4.02 3.44
N GLN A 470 -5.71 -4.89 4.45
CA GLN A 470 -4.68 -4.85 5.50
C GLN A 470 -3.78 -6.08 5.37
N PHE A 471 -2.50 -5.84 5.11
CA PHE A 471 -1.46 -6.86 5.01
C PHE A 471 -0.67 -6.89 6.31
N VAL A 472 -0.75 -7.99 7.04
CA VAL A 472 -0.07 -8.20 8.32
C VAL A 472 1.12 -9.13 8.10
N ASN A 473 2.31 -8.65 8.43
CA ASN A 473 3.55 -9.39 8.31
C ASN A 473 3.82 -10.29 9.55
N PRO A 474 4.83 -11.18 9.50
CA PRO A 474 5.15 -12.09 10.61
C PRO A 474 5.55 -11.39 11.92
N ASN A 475 5.95 -10.12 11.86
CA ASN A 475 6.28 -9.30 13.03
C ASN A 475 5.04 -8.57 13.60
N ASN A 476 3.83 -8.94 13.15
CA ASN A 476 2.55 -8.31 13.50
C ASN A 476 2.46 -6.81 13.11
N GLN A 477 3.30 -6.37 12.17
CA GLN A 477 3.19 -5.03 11.59
C GLN A 477 2.27 -5.08 10.36
N TYR A 478 1.49 -4.01 10.15
CA TYR A 478 0.56 -3.94 9.03
C TYR A 478 0.88 -2.83 8.02
N PHE A 479 0.44 -3.06 6.80
CA PHE A 479 0.32 -2.07 5.72
C PHE A 479 -1.14 -2.05 5.26
N ASN A 480 -1.69 -0.85 5.06
CA ASN A 480 -3.08 -0.64 4.66
C ASN A 480 -3.12 -0.05 3.24
N TRP A 481 -3.95 -0.63 2.37
CA TRP A 481 -4.30 -0.06 1.08
C TRP A 481 -5.77 0.36 1.08
N ASN A 482 -6.02 1.67 1.07
CA ASN A 482 -7.32 2.28 1.29
C ASN A 482 -8.04 2.60 -0.03
N HIS A 483 -8.67 1.62 -0.65
CA HIS A 483 -9.51 1.84 -1.84
C HIS A 483 -10.84 2.48 -1.45
N THR A 484 -10.85 3.80 -1.36
CA THR A 484 -12.01 4.62 -1.00
C THR A 484 -12.00 5.89 -1.84
N LEU A 485 -13.18 6.48 -2.06
CA LEU A 485 -13.27 7.75 -2.78
C LEU A 485 -12.57 8.89 -2.01
N GLU A 486 -12.55 8.79 -0.68
CA GLU A 486 -11.90 9.75 0.21
C GLU A 486 -10.37 9.69 0.14
N ASN A 487 -9.78 8.51 0.27
CA ASN A 487 -8.31 8.37 0.32
C ASN A 487 -7.66 8.24 -1.06
N MET A 488 -8.39 7.78 -2.08
CA MET A 488 -7.83 7.52 -3.41
C MET A 488 -8.76 8.02 -4.54
N PRO A 489 -9.17 9.30 -4.55
CA PRO A 489 -10.15 9.83 -5.51
C PRO A 489 -9.69 9.70 -6.97
N ASP A 490 -8.41 9.95 -7.25
CA ASP A 490 -7.86 9.88 -8.61
C ASP A 490 -7.83 8.45 -9.14
N ARG A 491 -7.46 7.49 -8.29
CA ARG A 491 -7.45 6.06 -8.61
C ARG A 491 -8.86 5.56 -8.95
N VAL A 492 -9.84 5.82 -8.07
CA VAL A 492 -11.25 5.42 -8.29
C VAL A 492 -11.79 6.07 -9.58
N ARG A 493 -11.46 7.33 -9.83
CA ARG A 493 -11.84 8.02 -11.08
C ARG A 493 -11.22 7.37 -12.32
N GLN A 494 -9.94 7.00 -12.26
CA GLN A 494 -9.26 6.33 -13.37
C GLN A 494 -9.85 4.95 -13.66
N GLU A 495 -10.12 4.16 -12.62
CA GLU A 495 -10.77 2.85 -12.72
C GLU A 495 -12.10 2.93 -13.45
N LYS A 496 -12.94 3.90 -13.12
CA LYS A 496 -14.21 4.11 -13.83
C LYS A 496 -14.04 4.60 -15.25
N LYS A 497 -13.07 5.48 -15.49
CA LYS A 497 -12.82 6.05 -16.82
C LYS A 497 -12.32 4.99 -17.80
N LEU A 498 -11.51 4.05 -17.33
CA LEU A 498 -10.85 3.01 -18.13
C LEU A 498 -11.55 1.64 -18.03
N GLY A 499 -12.41 1.46 -17.04
CA GLY A 499 -13.19 0.25 -16.86
C GLY A 499 -12.36 -0.90 -16.29
N PHE A 500 -11.69 -0.69 -15.16
CA PHE A 500 -10.98 -1.77 -14.46
C PHE A 500 -11.17 -1.76 -12.95
N SER A 501 -11.03 -2.94 -12.34
CA SER A 501 -11.26 -3.17 -10.92
C SER A 501 -10.31 -4.25 -10.41
N ILE A 502 -9.02 -3.95 -10.53
CA ILE A 502 -7.91 -4.86 -10.24
C ILE A 502 -6.70 -4.11 -9.66
N THR A 503 -6.00 -4.74 -8.73
CA THR A 503 -4.68 -4.33 -8.26
C THR A 503 -3.83 -5.55 -7.91
N ASP A 504 -2.51 -5.40 -7.87
CA ASP A 504 -1.58 -6.43 -7.44
C ASP A 504 -0.59 -5.92 -6.39
N PHE A 505 -0.12 -6.84 -5.55
CA PHE A 505 0.89 -6.61 -4.53
C PHE A 505 1.96 -7.68 -4.60
N GLU A 506 3.20 -7.25 -4.41
CA GLU A 506 4.36 -8.12 -4.30
C GLU A 506 4.73 -8.23 -2.83
N VAL A 507 4.94 -9.47 -2.36
CA VAL A 507 5.21 -9.71 -0.95
C VAL A 507 6.71 -9.59 -0.69
N ASP A 508 7.08 -8.81 0.33
CA ASP A 508 8.48 -8.69 0.75
C ASP A 508 9.02 -10.03 1.28
N GLU A 509 9.92 -10.62 0.49
CA GLU A 509 10.51 -11.93 0.74
C GLU A 509 11.59 -11.90 1.83
N THR A 510 12.02 -10.72 2.27
CA THR A 510 12.92 -10.60 3.43
C THR A 510 12.20 -10.89 4.75
N LEU A 511 10.87 -10.79 4.76
CA LEU A 511 10.01 -11.01 5.93
C LEU A 511 9.39 -12.41 5.89
N LEU A 512 10.20 -13.39 6.26
CA LEU A 512 9.82 -14.80 6.29
C LEU A 512 8.85 -15.12 7.42
N GLY A 513 7.93 -16.04 7.15
CA GLY A 513 6.97 -16.53 8.13
C GLY A 513 5.52 -16.38 7.68
N LYS A 514 4.61 -16.32 8.64
CA LYS A 514 3.17 -16.26 8.39
C LYS A 514 2.71 -14.84 8.13
N TRP A 515 2.16 -14.62 6.94
CA TRP A 515 1.45 -13.42 6.56
C TRP A 515 -0.06 -13.62 6.65
N GLN A 516 -0.77 -12.51 6.82
CA GLN A 516 -2.21 -12.47 6.90
C GLN A 516 -2.75 -11.28 6.12
N VAL A 517 -3.86 -11.49 5.41
CA VAL A 517 -4.60 -10.44 4.70
C VAL A 517 -5.99 -10.34 5.31
N ASN A 518 -6.35 -9.12 5.70
CA ASN A 518 -7.68 -8.76 6.16
C ASN A 518 -8.29 -7.72 5.22
N ALA A 519 -9.60 -7.53 5.31
CA ALA A 519 -10.28 -6.44 4.62
C ALA A 519 -11.34 -5.79 5.50
N THR A 520 -11.52 -4.48 5.35
CA THR A 520 -12.66 -3.74 5.93
C THR A 520 -13.49 -3.18 4.78
N TYR A 521 -14.76 -3.58 4.68
CA TYR A 521 -15.65 -3.14 3.61
C TYR A 521 -16.41 -1.88 4.00
N PHE A 522 -16.50 -0.89 3.10
CA PHE A 522 -17.20 0.38 3.34
C PHE A 522 -18.49 0.55 2.52
N GLY A 523 -18.82 -0.44 1.70
CA GLY A 523 -20.00 -0.45 0.83
C GLY A 523 -19.67 -0.21 -0.64
N ASN A 524 -20.66 -0.37 -1.51
CA ASN A 524 -20.59 -0.14 -2.96
C ASN A 524 -21.65 0.85 -3.45
N LYS A 525 -22.14 1.72 -2.56
CA LYS A 525 -23.19 2.72 -2.83
C LYS A 525 -24.57 2.13 -3.21
N GLN A 526 -24.68 0.82 -3.39
CA GLN A 526 -25.92 0.11 -3.77
C GLN A 526 -26.56 -0.67 -2.62
N LEU A 527 -25.88 -0.78 -1.46
CA LEU A 527 -26.30 -1.60 -0.32
C LEU A 527 -26.42 -3.10 -0.67
N THR A 528 -25.59 -3.56 -1.61
CA THR A 528 -25.45 -4.97 -1.97
C THR A 528 -24.03 -5.42 -1.64
N PRO A 529 -23.77 -6.73 -1.51
CA PRO A 529 -22.42 -7.19 -1.28
C PRO A 529 -21.55 -7.00 -2.53
N THR A 530 -20.24 -6.97 -2.33
CA THR A 530 -19.24 -7.02 -3.40
C THR A 530 -18.46 -8.33 -3.30
N TYR A 531 -18.15 -8.96 -4.43
CA TYR A 531 -17.32 -10.15 -4.45
C TYR A 531 -15.89 -9.79 -4.82
N LEU A 532 -14.96 -10.11 -3.91
CA LEU A 532 -13.53 -9.91 -4.05
C LEU A 532 -12.88 -11.26 -4.39
N LYS A 533 -12.30 -11.37 -5.58
CA LYS A 533 -11.44 -12.48 -5.99
C LYS A 533 -9.99 -12.15 -5.66
N THR A 534 -9.29 -13.11 -5.07
CA THR A 534 -7.84 -13.05 -4.89
C THR A 534 -7.18 -14.20 -5.63
N THR A 535 -6.18 -13.90 -6.45
CA THR A 535 -5.27 -14.90 -7.03
C THR A 535 -3.92 -14.80 -6.35
N ILE A 536 -3.49 -15.89 -5.74
CA ILE A 536 -2.21 -16.01 -5.02
C ILE A 536 -1.27 -16.77 -5.94
N TYR A 537 -0.33 -16.07 -6.58
CA TYR A 537 0.72 -16.70 -7.37
C TYR A 537 1.90 -17.08 -6.49
N ARG A 538 2.43 -18.28 -6.70
CA ARG A 538 3.68 -18.76 -6.10
C ARG A 538 4.69 -19.08 -7.17
N ASN A 539 5.98 -18.83 -6.91
CA ASN A 539 7.06 -18.92 -7.90
C ASN A 539 6.71 -18.14 -9.17
N TYR A 540 6.21 -16.92 -9.00
CA TYR A 540 5.74 -16.07 -10.09
C TYR A 540 6.89 -15.76 -11.05
N ASN A 541 6.59 -15.69 -12.36
CA ASN A 541 7.57 -15.56 -13.44
C ASN A 541 8.55 -16.74 -13.57
N THR A 542 8.15 -17.94 -13.13
CA THR A 542 8.94 -19.18 -13.34
C THR A 542 8.13 -20.27 -14.01
N VAL A 543 8.81 -21.29 -14.55
CA VAL A 543 8.18 -22.51 -15.11
C VAL A 543 7.42 -23.34 -14.06
N ASN A 544 7.75 -23.17 -12.78
CA ASN A 544 7.11 -23.87 -11.66
C ASN A 544 6.04 -22.98 -10.98
N GLN A 545 5.55 -21.95 -11.68
CA GLN A 545 4.52 -21.06 -11.16
C GLN A 545 3.25 -21.85 -10.85
N THR A 546 2.70 -21.64 -9.66
CA THR A 546 1.37 -22.13 -9.28
C THR A 546 0.48 -20.95 -8.90
N LYS A 547 -0.84 -21.17 -8.91
CA LYS A 547 -1.80 -20.18 -8.45
C LYS A 547 -2.92 -20.83 -7.65
N GLU A 548 -3.40 -20.11 -6.64
CA GLU A 548 -4.60 -20.43 -5.86
C GLU A 548 -5.58 -19.27 -6.00
N ILE A 549 -6.86 -19.57 -6.22
CA ILE A 549 -7.92 -18.55 -6.37
C ILE A 549 -8.90 -18.67 -5.21
N LYS A 550 -9.18 -17.54 -4.54
CA LYS A 550 -10.18 -17.44 -3.46
C LYS A 550 -11.19 -16.35 -3.79
N VAL A 551 -12.42 -16.52 -3.32
CA VAL A 551 -13.50 -15.53 -3.49
C VAL A 551 -14.11 -15.22 -2.14
N PHE A 552 -14.22 -13.94 -1.84
CA PHE A 552 -14.77 -13.42 -0.59
C PHE A 552 -15.97 -12.53 -0.88
N ARG A 553 -17.06 -12.78 -0.18
CA ARG A 553 -18.24 -11.90 -0.18
C ARG A 553 -18.03 -10.82 0.88
N LEU A 554 -17.99 -9.57 0.46
CA LEU A 554 -17.85 -8.40 1.33
C LEU A 554 -19.23 -7.76 1.51
N ASP A 555 -19.75 -7.74 2.74
CA ASP A 555 -21.10 -7.23 3.04
C ASP A 555 -21.21 -6.51 4.40
N VAL A 556 -20.40 -6.90 5.38
CA VAL A 556 -20.39 -6.26 6.70
C VAL A 556 -19.64 -4.94 6.64
N ASN A 557 -20.39 -3.84 6.66
CA ASN A 557 -19.84 -2.48 6.59
C ASN A 557 -19.06 -2.10 7.87
N GLY A 558 -17.83 -1.62 7.70
CA GLY A 558 -16.98 -1.03 8.75
C GLY A 558 -16.26 -2.02 9.64
N ALA A 559 -16.42 -3.33 9.43
CA ALA A 559 -15.81 -4.35 10.27
C ALA A 559 -14.61 -5.02 9.58
N ASN A 560 -13.46 -5.05 10.27
CA ASN A 560 -12.25 -5.70 9.76
C ASN A 560 -12.39 -7.22 9.82
N GLN A 561 -12.27 -7.90 8.68
CA GLN A 561 -12.44 -9.34 8.55
C GLN A 561 -11.19 -10.02 7.98
N TYR A 562 -10.80 -11.13 8.61
CA TYR A 562 -9.78 -12.02 8.06
C TYR A 562 -10.22 -12.59 6.70
N LEU A 563 -9.37 -12.46 5.68
CA LEU A 563 -9.60 -13.10 4.38
C LEU A 563 -8.84 -14.43 4.30
N PHE A 564 -7.51 -14.37 4.34
CA PHE A 564 -6.64 -15.54 4.26
C PHE A 564 -5.27 -15.26 4.86
N GLY A 565 -4.52 -16.33 5.09
CA GLY A 565 -3.14 -16.29 5.55
C GLY A 565 -2.30 -17.21 4.68
N PHE A 566 -1.02 -16.87 4.57
CA PHE A 566 -0.10 -17.58 3.71
C PHE A 566 1.31 -17.48 4.29
N ASN A 567 2.13 -18.52 4.10
CA ASN A 567 3.52 -18.47 4.52
C ASN A 567 4.40 -17.90 3.40
N VAL A 568 5.51 -17.27 3.78
CA VAL A 568 6.63 -16.86 2.91
C VAL A 568 7.89 -17.58 3.40
N THR A 569 8.60 -18.22 2.47
CA THR A 569 9.78 -19.05 2.73
C THR A 569 10.94 -18.65 1.83
N ASN A 570 12.17 -18.91 2.26
CA ASN A 570 13.38 -18.70 1.44
C ASN A 570 13.52 -19.71 0.29
N GLU A 571 12.81 -20.84 0.36
CA GLU A 571 12.83 -21.85 -0.69
C GLU A 571 11.65 -21.65 -1.65
N PRO A 572 11.83 -21.95 -2.95
CA PRO A 572 10.73 -22.01 -3.91
C PRO A 572 9.66 -22.99 -3.43
N TYR A 573 8.39 -22.66 -3.69
CA TYR A 573 7.29 -23.57 -3.38
C TYR A 573 7.40 -24.80 -4.26
N LYS A 574 7.42 -25.99 -3.64
CA LYS A 574 7.33 -27.24 -4.38
C LYS A 574 5.93 -27.32 -5.00
N SER A 575 5.83 -27.69 -6.28
CA SER A 575 4.56 -28.02 -6.90
C SER A 575 3.91 -29.16 -6.11
N GLN A 576 2.68 -28.96 -5.65
CA GLN A 576 1.87 -30.02 -5.04
C GLN A 576 1.34 -30.98 -6.10
#